data_AF-A0A935BDD0-F1
#
_entry.id   AF-A0A935BDD0-F1
#
_cell.length_a   1.000
_cell.length_b   1.000
_cell.length_c   1.000
_cell.angle_alpha   90.00
_cell.angle_beta   90.00
_cell.angle_gamma   90.00
#
_symmetry.space_group_name_H-M   'P 1'
#
loop_
_entity.id
_entity.type
_entity.pdbx_description
1 polymer ?
#
loop_
_entity_poly.entity_id
_entity_poly.type
_entity_poly.pdbx_seq_one_letter_code
_entity_poly.pdbx_strand_id
1 'polypeptide(L)'
;MYIRLLLGYFKKQTISSISPQDCRNCRTKLQTRQNKRKKESELSSASINRIMSTLSKIFSLACEEGILERNPMQYVKALPEPPLEDDC
;
A
#
# COMPACT_ATOMS: atom_id res chain seq x y z
N MET A 1 -3.54 12.40 4.82
CA MET A 1 -3.05 12.13 3.45
C MET A 1 -2.16 10.89 3.46
N TYR A 2 -2.53 9.85 2.73
CA TYR A 2 -1.93 8.51 2.78
C TYR A 2 -0.43 8.45 2.45
N ILE A 3 0.07 9.39 1.66
CA ILE A 3 1.48 9.46 1.26
C ILE A 3 2.45 9.61 2.45
N ARG A 4 2.04 10.29 3.53
CA ARG A 4 2.87 10.42 4.74
C ARG A 4 3.13 9.07 5.42
N LEU A 5 2.17 8.14 5.34
CA LEU A 5 2.33 6.79 5.89
C LEU A 5 3.34 5.97 5.06
N LEU A 6 3.24 6.06 3.73
CA LEU A 6 4.16 5.40 2.80
C LEU A 6 5.58 5.93 2.95
N LEU A 7 5.76 7.26 2.92
CA LEU A 7 7.06 7.90 3.15
C LEU A 7 7.64 7.51 4.50
N GLY A 8 6.83 7.45 5.56
CA GLY A 8 7.29 7.01 6.88
C GLY A 8 7.72 5.54 6.93
N TYR A 9 7.08 4.66 6.14
CA TYR A 9 7.43 3.24 6.05
C TYR A 9 8.72 3.01 5.25
N PHE A 10 8.83 3.63 4.08
CA PHE A 10 9.94 3.44 3.14
C PHE A 10 11.08 4.45 3.32
N LYS A 11 11.09 5.27 4.39
CA LYS A 11 12.05 6.38 4.59
C LYS A 11 13.54 6.02 4.48
N LYS A 12 13.91 4.75 4.62
CA LYS A 12 15.30 4.25 4.56
C LYS A 12 15.62 3.48 3.27
N GLN A 13 14.67 3.38 2.35
CA GLN A 13 14.79 2.62 1.12
C GLN A 13 14.70 3.56 -0.07
N THR A 14 15.48 3.29 -1.12
CA THR A 14 15.31 3.96 -2.41
C THR A 14 14.17 3.29 -3.16
N ILE A 15 13.56 3.99 -4.11
CA ILE A 15 12.46 3.42 -4.90
C ILE A 15 12.89 2.14 -5.64
N SER A 16 14.15 2.08 -6.08
CA SER A 16 14.77 0.94 -6.77
C SER A 16 15.03 -0.27 -5.87
N SER A 17 15.16 -0.09 -4.56
CA SER A 17 15.44 -1.19 -3.63
C SER A 17 14.18 -1.88 -3.11
N ILE A 18 12.98 -1.32 -3.39
CA ILE A 18 11.74 -1.82 -2.82
C ILE A 18 11.32 -3.10 -3.53
N SER A 19 11.27 -4.21 -2.79
CA SER A 19 10.86 -5.50 -3.32
C SER A 19 9.34 -5.71 -3.24
N PRO A 20 8.79 -6.70 -3.98
CA PRO A 20 7.41 -7.13 -3.78
C PRO A 20 7.13 -7.59 -2.34
N GLN A 21 8.13 -8.14 -1.64
CA GLN A 21 7.98 -8.57 -0.26
C GLN A 21 7.85 -7.37 0.70
N ASP A 22 8.58 -6.28 0.46
CA ASP A 22 8.42 -5.04 1.21
C ASP A 22 7.01 -4.46 1.05
N CYS A 23 6.44 -4.56 -0.16
CA CYS A 23 5.07 -4.16 -0.42
C CYS A 23 4.05 -5.01 0.38
N ARG A 24 4.26 -6.33 0.44
CA ARG A 24 3.43 -7.23 1.29
C ARG A 24 3.59 -6.89 2.77
N ASN A 25 4.81 -6.65 3.23
CA ASN A 25 5.10 -6.26 4.61
C ASN A 25 4.46 -4.91 4.96
N CYS A 26 4.42 -3.97 4.01
CA CYS A 26 3.73 -2.68 4.16
C CYS A 26 2.24 -2.90 4.38
N ARG A 27 1.60 -3.72 3.53
CA ARG A 27 0.18 -4.11 3.67
C ARG A 27 -0.09 -4.74 5.04
N THR A 28 0.71 -5.74 5.44
CA THR A 28 0.58 -6.40 6.75
C THR A 28 0.78 -5.43 7.91
N LYS A 29 1.68 -4.45 7.78
CA LYS A 29 1.87 -3.42 8.82
C LYS A 29 0.70 -2.45 8.90
N LEU A 30 0.07 -2.10 7.78
CA LEU A 30 -1.15 -1.30 7.75
C LEU A 30 -2.32 -2.04 8.40
N GLN A 31 -2.41 -3.36 8.20
CA GLN A 31 -3.38 -4.22 8.89
C GLN A 31 -3.09 -4.32 10.41
N THR A 32 -1.83 -4.51 10.81
CA THR A 32 -1.46 -4.79 12.22
C THR A 32 -1.18 -3.57 13.09
N ARG A 33 -1.00 -2.37 12.51
CA ARG A 33 -0.84 -1.10 13.26
C ARG A 33 -2.04 -0.78 14.18
N GLN A 34 -3.13 -1.53 14.05
CA GLN A 34 -4.32 -1.52 14.89
C GLN A 34 -4.05 -1.72 16.39
N ASN A 35 -2.99 -2.42 16.82
CA ASN A 35 -3.01 -2.98 18.19
C ASN A 35 -2.27 -2.24 19.32
N LYS A 36 -1.46 -1.20 19.06
CA LYS A 36 -0.53 -0.71 20.12
C LYS A 36 -0.82 0.62 20.79
N ARG A 37 -1.67 1.52 20.26
CA ARG A 37 -1.80 2.86 20.90
C ARG A 37 -3.17 3.54 20.94
N LYS A 38 -4.21 3.18 20.18
CA LYS A 38 -5.54 3.81 20.30
C LYS A 38 -6.67 2.86 19.88
N LYS A 39 -7.79 2.93 20.60
CA LYS A 39 -9.02 2.11 20.48
C LYS A 39 -9.93 2.53 19.31
N GLU A 40 -9.48 3.45 18.44
CA GLU A 40 -10.32 4.05 17.41
C GLU A 40 -9.56 4.17 16.07
N SER A 41 -10.22 3.73 15.01
CA SER A 41 -9.81 3.75 13.60
C SER A 41 -8.85 2.62 13.19
N GLU A 42 -9.42 1.43 13.09
CA GLU A 42 -8.97 0.42 12.13
C GLU A 42 -9.02 1.00 10.71
N LEU A 43 -7.92 0.95 9.95
CA LEU A 43 -8.01 1.23 8.51
C LEU A 43 -8.81 0.08 7.88
N SER A 44 -9.95 0.40 7.29
CA SER A 44 -10.74 -0.57 6.52
C SER A 44 -9.92 -1.17 5.38
N SER A 45 -10.27 -2.39 4.93
CA SER A 45 -9.67 -3.02 3.75
C SER A 45 -9.66 -2.07 2.55
N ALA A 46 -10.76 -1.34 2.32
CA ALA A 46 -10.85 -0.32 1.28
C ALA A 46 -9.83 0.82 1.45
N SER A 47 -9.63 1.30 2.68
CA SER A 47 -8.61 2.32 2.96
C SER A 47 -7.19 1.79 2.69
N ILE A 48 -6.91 0.55 3.11
CA ILE A 48 -5.62 -0.10 2.85
C ILE A 48 -5.41 -0.27 1.34
N ASN A 49 -6.41 -0.75 0.60
CA ASN A 49 -6.33 -0.91 -0.85
C ASN A 49 -6.14 0.43 -1.56
N ARG A 50 -6.77 1.53 -1.11
CA ARG A 50 -6.50 2.90 -1.62
C ARG A 50 -5.05 3.34 -1.36
N ILE A 51 -4.49 3.05 -0.18
CA ILE A 51 -3.08 3.31 0.14
C ILE A 51 -2.16 2.51 -0.78
N MET A 52 -2.41 1.20 -0.91
CA MET A 52 -1.62 0.30 -1.74
C MET A 52 -1.74 0.65 -3.24
N SER A 53 -2.91 1.12 -3.70
CA SER A 53 -3.12 1.60 -5.06
C SER A 53 -2.32 2.87 -5.34
N THR A 54 -2.23 3.78 -4.36
CA THR A 54 -1.36 4.96 -4.45
C THR A 54 0.10 4.54 -4.62
N LEU A 55 0.55 3.55 -3.86
CA LEU A 55 1.89 2.99 -3.98
C LEU A 55 2.11 2.36 -5.36
N SER A 56 1.13 1.63 -5.88
CA SER A 56 1.18 1.06 -7.23
C SER A 56 1.34 2.14 -8.31
N LYS A 57 0.62 3.27 -8.20
CA LYS A 57 0.73 4.40 -9.15
C LYS A 57 2.13 5.04 -9.11
N ILE A 58 2.70 5.22 -7.92
CA ILE A 58 4.07 5.74 -7.77
C ILE A 58 5.08 4.82 -8.48
N PHE A 59 4.94 3.51 -8.31
CA PHE A 59 5.82 2.57 -9.00
C PHE A 59 5.60 2.50 -10.50
N SER A 60 4.37 2.66 -10.98
CA SER A 60 4.10 2.75 -12.42
C SER A 60 4.80 3.97 -13.03
N LEU A 61 4.69 5.14 -12.39
CA LEU A 61 5.42 6.34 -12.82
C LEU A 61 6.94 6.10 -12.83
N ALA A 62 7.48 5.44 -11.80
CA ALA A 62 8.90 5.10 -11.78
C ALA A 62 9.31 4.10 -12.88
N CYS A 63 8.40 3.25 -13.35
CA CYS A 63 8.64 2.39 -14.51
C CYS A 63 8.64 3.19 -15.81
N GLU A 64 7.68 4.11 -15.97
CA GLU A 64 7.57 5.00 -17.13
C GLU A 64 8.82 5.88 -17.29
N GLU A 65 9.38 6.36 -16.18
CA GLU A 65 10.62 7.15 -16.13
C GLU A 65 11.90 6.29 -16.25
N GLY A 66 11.78 4.97 -16.43
CA GLY A 66 12.93 4.06 -16.55
C GLY A 66 13.74 3.83 -15.27
N ILE A 67 13.22 4.24 -14.11
CA ILE A 67 13.87 4.04 -12.80
C ILE A 67 13.68 2.60 -12.31
N LEU A 68 12.53 1.99 -12.63
CA LEU A 68 12.19 0.61 -12.34
C LEU A 68 11.95 -0.16 -13.64
N GLU A 69 12.46 -1.37 -13.75
CA GLU A 69 12.11 -2.25 -14.88
C GLU A 69 10.68 -2.78 -14.76
N ARG A 70 10.20 -2.99 -13.52
CA ARG A 70 8.92 -3.64 -13.24
C ARG A 70 8.31 -3.11 -11.96
N ASN A 71 6.99 -2.96 -11.96
CA ASN A 71 6.25 -2.51 -10.78
C ASN A 71 6.20 -3.62 -9.71
N PRO A 72 6.80 -3.46 -8.51
CA PRO A 72 6.80 -4.49 -7.48
C PRO A 72 5.42 -4.80 -6.91
N MET A 73 4.44 -3.90 -7.07
CA MET A 73 3.05 -4.10 -6.66
C MET A 73 2.30 -5.11 -7.52
N GLN A 74 2.81 -5.48 -8.71
CA GLN A 74 2.14 -6.43 -9.61
C GLN A 74 1.89 -7.81 -8.95
N TYR A 75 2.68 -8.16 -7.93
CA TYR A 75 2.59 -9.43 -7.20
C TYR A 75 1.86 -9.30 -5.85
N VAL A 76 1.22 -8.16 -5.59
CA VAL A 76 0.53 -7.86 -4.33
C VAL A 76 -0.97 -7.79 -4.59
N LYS A 77 -1.69 -8.81 -4.12
CA LYS A 77 -3.15 -8.87 -4.24
C LYS A 77 -3.81 -7.83 -3.32
N ALA A 78 -4.91 -7.25 -3.79
CA ALA A 78 -5.80 -6.45 -2.96
C ALA A 78 -6.37 -7.28 -1.80
N LEU A 79 -6.72 -6.62 -0.70
CA LEU A 79 -7.49 -7.24 0.36
C LEU A 79 -8.94 -7.43 -0.09
N PRO A 80 -9.64 -8.49 0.37
CA PRO A 80 -11.07 -8.63 0.13
C PRO A 80 -11.82 -7.40 0.63
N GLU A 81 -12.62 -6.80 -0.24
CA GLU A 81 -13.58 -5.76 0.12
C GLU A 81 -14.98 -6.40 0.12
N PRO A 82 -15.85 -6.02 1.06
CA PRO A 82 -17.25 -6.43 0.96
C PRO A 82 -17.82 -5.91 -0.38
N PRO A 83 -18.70 -6.70 -1.04
CA PRO A 83 -19.38 -6.22 -2.23
C PRO A 83 -20.07 -4.89 -1.88
N LEU A 84 -19.95 -3.91 -2.78
CA LEU A 84 -20.77 -2.71 -2.68
C LEU A 84 -22.21 -3.21 -2.72
N GLU A 85 -23.00 -2.93 -1.70
CA GLU A 85 -24.44 -3.18 -1.77
C GLU A 85 -24.93 -2.39 -2.99
N ASP A 86 -25.43 -3.11 -4.01
CA ASP A 86 -26.10 -2.49 -5.14
C ASP A 86 -27.27 -1.67 -4.57
N ASP A 87 -27.10 -0.35 -4.52
CA ASP A 87 -28.16 0.61 -4.19
C ASP A 87 -29.26 0.41 -5.25
N CYS A 88 -30.37 -0.21 -4.82
CA CYS A 88 -31.55 -0.53 -5.64
C CYS A 88 -32.39 0.72 -5.93
#